data_AF-A0A016T4K1-F1
#
_entry.id   AF-A0A016T4K1-F1
#
_cell.length_a   1.000
_cell.length_b   1.000
_cell.length_c   1.000
_cell.angle_alpha   90.00
_cell.angle_beta   90.00
_cell.angle_gamma   90.00
#
_symmetry.space_group_name_H-M   'P 1'
#
loop_
_entity.id
_entity.type
_entity.pdbx_description
1 polymer ?
#
loop_
_entity_poly.entity_id
_entity_poly.type
_entity_poly.pdbx_seq_one_letter_code
_entity_poly.pdbx_strand_id
1 'polypeptide(L)'
;MVLGFMAMTFAQRCEKVSSLDAGKSCSLDVYIDLNDSLRRVEWTLSNETNESERTVPIEVPVGEQVQPIRLADEEVEKERHRMGGLNRHSASLNAAVPSDAVLSAINAHQMQNGYFTCQTRSRKDLVVIRLSSDNVEVSSDNAVFGKMLMTRVQGIAQE
;
A
#
# COMPACT_ATOMS: atom_id res chain seq x y z
N MET A 1 -0.24 9.68 -32.26
CA MET A 1 -0.36 9.66 -30.79
C MET A 1 -0.69 8.24 -30.40
N VAL A 2 0.32 7.46 -30.05
CA VAL A 2 0.17 6.03 -29.75
C VAL A 2 -0.40 5.93 -28.33
N LEU A 3 -1.66 5.54 -28.21
CA LEU A 3 -2.24 5.07 -26.95
C LEU A 3 -1.59 3.73 -26.65
N GLY A 4 -0.50 3.76 -25.89
CA GLY A 4 0.11 2.56 -25.33
C GLY A 4 -0.85 1.93 -24.34
N PHE A 5 -1.58 0.90 -24.76
CA PHE A 5 -2.22 -0.03 -23.84
C PHE A 5 -1.09 -0.78 -23.12
N MET A 6 -0.89 -0.48 -21.84
CA MET A 6 0.10 -1.14 -21.02
C MET A 6 -0.48 -2.49 -20.59
N ALA A 7 0.17 -3.57 -21.01
CA ALA A 7 -0.25 -4.93 -20.71
C ALA A 7 0.00 -5.24 -19.22
N MET A 8 -1.06 -5.50 -18.46
CA MET A 8 -0.98 -6.24 -17.20
C MET A 8 -0.61 -7.68 -17.55
N THR A 9 0.55 -8.14 -17.07
CA THR A 9 0.92 -9.54 -17.23
C THR A 9 0.41 -10.30 -16.01
N PHE A 10 -0.70 -11.01 -16.18
CA PHE A 10 -1.21 -11.92 -15.16
C PHE A 10 -0.34 -13.18 -15.16
N ALA A 11 0.35 -13.47 -14.07
CA ALA A 11 0.83 -14.82 -13.80
C ALA A 11 -0.38 -15.68 -13.40
N GLN A 12 -1.11 -16.14 -14.40
CA GLN A 12 -2.36 -16.86 -14.24
C GLN A 12 -2.10 -18.29 -13.73
N ARG A 13 -2.50 -18.57 -12.49
CA ARG A 13 -3.03 -19.89 -12.11
C ARG A 13 -4.53 -19.74 -11.88
N CYS A 14 -5.26 -19.41 -12.95
CA CYS A 14 -6.72 -19.50 -12.94
C CYS A 14 -7.09 -20.98 -12.97
N GLU A 15 -7.36 -21.55 -11.80
CA GLU A 15 -8.22 -22.72 -11.75
C GLU A 15 -9.65 -22.24 -12.06
N LYS A 16 -10.17 -22.64 -13.22
CA LYS A 16 -11.58 -22.41 -13.59
C LYS A 16 -12.47 -23.01 -12.50
N VAL A 17 -13.29 -22.20 -11.85
CA VAL A 17 -14.43 -22.72 -11.06
C VAL A 17 -15.48 -23.17 -12.07
N SER A 18 -15.54 -24.47 -12.35
CA SER A 18 -16.40 -25.06 -13.37
C SER A 18 -17.88 -25.12 -12.95
N SER A 19 -18.14 -25.27 -11.65
CA SER A 19 -19.48 -25.19 -11.07
C SER A 19 -19.38 -24.96 -9.55
N LEU A 20 -20.34 -24.24 -8.97
CA LEU A 20 -20.47 -24.02 -7.54
C LEU A 20 -21.92 -24.24 -7.14
N ASP A 21 -22.20 -25.29 -6.37
CA ASP A 21 -23.57 -25.62 -5.96
C ASP A 21 -24.17 -24.54 -5.07
N ALA A 22 -25.51 -24.44 -5.08
CA ALA A 22 -26.23 -23.52 -4.22
C ALA A 22 -25.87 -23.74 -2.74
N GLY A 23 -25.49 -22.65 -2.05
CA GLY A 23 -25.07 -22.69 -0.65
C GLY A 23 -23.63 -23.16 -0.43
N LYS A 24 -22.85 -23.42 -1.49
CA LYS A 24 -21.40 -23.65 -1.39
C LYS A 24 -20.62 -22.37 -1.63
N SER A 25 -19.41 -22.33 -1.09
CA SER A 25 -18.45 -21.25 -1.27
C SER A 25 -17.10 -21.81 -1.72
N CYS A 26 -16.40 -21.10 -2.59
CA CYS A 26 -15.01 -21.37 -2.93
C CYS A 26 -14.16 -20.11 -2.67
N SER A 27 -12.94 -20.30 -2.19
CA SER A 27 -11.95 -19.24 -2.05
C SER A 27 -10.86 -19.47 -3.09
N LEU A 28 -10.51 -18.42 -3.82
CA LEU A 28 -9.41 -18.40 -4.77
C LEU A 28 -8.45 -17.29 -4.39
N ASP A 29 -7.17 -17.64 -4.25
CA ASP A 29 -6.11 -16.67 -4.06
C ASP A 29 -5.72 -16.08 -5.42
N VAL A 30 -5.77 -14.76 -5.53
CA VAL A 30 -5.40 -14.04 -6.74
C VAL A 30 -4.21 -13.14 -6.43
N TYR A 31 -3.14 -13.34 -7.20
CA TYR A 31 -1.95 -12.51 -7.12
C TYR A 31 -2.01 -11.42 -8.18
N ILE A 32 -1.81 -10.18 -7.77
CA ILE A 32 -1.89 -9.01 -8.63
C ILE A 32 -0.52 -8.34 -8.65
N ASP A 33 0.10 -8.28 -9.83
CA ASP A 33 1.23 -7.40 -10.06
C ASP A 33 0.73 -6.09 -10.67
N LEU A 34 0.85 -5.03 -9.89
CA LEU A 34 0.45 -3.68 -10.29
C LEU A 34 1.60 -2.93 -10.98
N ASN A 35 2.81 -3.50 -10.99
CA ASN A 35 4.04 -2.84 -11.40
C ASN A 35 4.16 -1.43 -10.75
N ASP A 36 4.19 -0.37 -11.56
CA ASP A 36 4.23 1.04 -11.09
C ASP A 36 2.86 1.75 -11.18
N SER A 37 1.77 1.02 -11.47
CA SER A 37 0.45 1.62 -11.64
C SER A 37 -0.20 1.93 -10.29
N LEU A 38 -0.40 3.21 -10.03
CA LEU A 38 -1.18 3.72 -8.89
C LEU A 38 -2.67 3.85 -9.22
N ARG A 39 -3.10 3.40 -10.40
CA ARG A 39 -4.49 3.55 -10.86
C ARG A 39 -5.38 2.48 -10.22
N ARG A 40 -6.63 2.85 -9.93
CA ARG A 40 -7.70 1.90 -9.59
C ARG A 40 -7.75 0.82 -10.67
N VAL A 41 -7.83 -0.44 -10.23
CA VAL A 41 -7.99 -1.59 -11.11
C VAL A 41 -9.45 -2.02 -11.02
N GLU A 42 -10.07 -2.25 -12.17
CA GLU A 42 -11.43 -2.78 -12.24
C GLU A 42 -11.38 -4.23 -12.66
N TRP A 43 -12.10 -5.07 -11.93
CA TRP A 43 -12.30 -6.47 -12.30
C TRP A 43 -13.68 -6.64 -12.89
N THR A 44 -13.74 -7.12 -14.12
CA THR A 44 -15.01 -7.54 -14.71
C THR A 44 -15.16 -9.03 -14.51
N LEU A 45 -16.10 -9.40 -13.65
CA LEU A 45 -16.54 -10.77 -13.47
C LEU A 45 -17.63 -11.07 -14.49
N SER A 46 -17.33 -11.96 -15.43
CA SER A 46 -18.29 -12.53 -16.37
C SER A 46 -18.51 -14.02 -16.05
N ASN A 47 -19.71 -14.51 -16.34
CA ASN A 47 -20.06 -15.92 -16.24
C ASN A 47 -20.66 -16.33 -17.58
N GLU A 48 -20.25 -17.48 -18.11
CA GLU A 48 -20.73 -18.04 -19.40
C GLU A 48 -22.28 -18.15 -19.45
N THR A 49 -22.96 -18.18 -18.30
CA THR A 49 -24.43 -18.29 -18.19
C THR A 49 -25.16 -17.00 -17.81
N ASN A 50 -24.47 -15.92 -17.43
CA ASN A 50 -25.08 -14.61 -17.13
C ASN A 50 -24.70 -13.61 -18.22
N GLU A 51 -25.71 -13.03 -18.90
CA GLU A 51 -25.50 -11.95 -19.87
C GLU A 51 -25.04 -10.64 -19.22
N SER A 52 -25.15 -10.51 -17.90
CA SER A 52 -24.79 -9.31 -17.14
C SER A 52 -23.40 -9.43 -16.52
N GLU A 53 -22.43 -8.72 -17.09
CA GLU A 53 -21.12 -8.51 -16.48
C GLU A 53 -21.26 -7.76 -15.14
N ARG A 54 -20.47 -8.16 -14.14
CA ARG A 54 -20.36 -7.42 -12.87
C ARG A 54 -18.96 -6.85 -12.71
N THR A 55 -18.88 -5.53 -12.56
CA THR A 55 -17.61 -4.86 -12.28
C THR A 55 -17.40 -4.72 -10.77
N VAL A 56 -16.25 -5.16 -10.27
CA VAL A 56 -15.81 -5.00 -8.89
C VAL A 56 -14.56 -4.10 -8.90
N PRO A 57 -14.62 -2.89 -8.31
CA PRO A 57 -13.45 -2.05 -8.18
C PRO A 57 -12.53 -2.62 -7.10
N ILE A 58 -11.23 -2.72 -7.41
CA ILE A 58 -10.20 -3.06 -6.43
C ILE A 58 -9.30 -1.83 -6.26
N GLU A 59 -9.23 -1.37 -5.01
CA GLU A 59 -8.32 -0.32 -4.61
C GLU A 59 -7.00 -0.92 -4.16
N VAL A 60 -5.90 -0.41 -4.72
CA VAL A 60 -4.56 -0.81 -4.31
C VAL A 60 -4.31 -0.29 -2.89
N PRO A 61 -4.05 -1.16 -1.90
CA PRO A 61 -3.74 -0.71 -0.55
C PRO A 61 -2.57 0.27 -0.57
N VAL A 62 -2.68 1.39 0.16
CA VAL A 62 -1.66 2.44 0.14
C VAL A 62 -0.27 1.92 0.51
N GLY A 63 -0.19 0.94 1.41
CA GLY A 63 1.06 0.31 1.82
C GLY A 63 1.73 -0.57 0.77
N GLU A 64 0.97 -1.02 -0.24
CA GLU A 64 1.50 -1.76 -1.39
C GLU A 64 2.04 -0.85 -2.49
N GLN A 65 1.70 0.45 -2.46
CA GLN A 65 2.16 1.45 -3.43
C GLN A 65 3.60 1.93 -3.18
N VAL A 66 4.21 1.44 -2.09
CA VAL A 66 5.61 1.70 -1.73
C VAL A 66 6.46 0.46 -1.82
N GLN A 67 7.77 0.68 -1.83
CA GLN A 67 8.78 -0.36 -1.68
C GLN A 67 9.82 0.06 -0.63
N PRO A 68 10.39 -0.90 0.10
CA PRO A 68 11.37 -0.62 1.15
C PRO A 68 12.65 -0.05 0.53
N ILE A 69 13.25 0.90 1.23
CA ILE A 69 14.59 1.39 0.92
C ILE A 69 15.44 1.41 2.18
N ARG A 70 16.75 1.25 2.02
CA ARG A 70 17.70 1.36 3.13
C ARG A 70 18.39 2.71 3.03
N LEU A 71 18.31 3.48 4.11
CA LEU A 71 19.01 4.75 4.26
C LEU A 71 19.95 4.65 5.46
N ALA A 72 21.02 5.45 5.46
CA ALA A 72 21.85 5.63 6.65
C ALA A 72 21.13 6.53 7.67
N ASP A 73 21.41 6.36 8.96
CA ASP A 73 20.76 7.14 10.02
C ASP A 73 20.88 8.67 9.81
N GLU A 74 22.06 9.14 9.40
CA GLU A 74 22.31 10.55 9.10
C GLU A 74 21.48 11.07 7.92
N GLU A 75 21.27 10.22 6.91
CA GLU A 75 20.48 10.56 5.73
C GLU A 75 18.99 10.65 6.06
N VAL A 76 18.49 9.76 6.93
CA VAL A 76 17.09 9.79 7.39
C VAL A 76 16.77 11.09 8.13
N GLU A 77 17.63 11.51 9.06
CA GLU A 77 17.44 12.76 9.80
C GLU A 77 17.48 13.97 8.87
N LYS A 78 18.42 13.99 7.92
CA LYS A 78 18.54 15.04 6.90
C LYS A 78 17.28 15.14 6.05
N GLU A 79 16.80 14.01 5.53
CA GLU A 79 15.61 13.96 4.68
C GLU A 79 14.34 14.31 5.47
N ARG A 80 14.19 13.85 6.72
CA ARG A 80 13.06 14.23 7.57
C ARG A 80 13.05 15.73 7.88
N HIS A 81 14.23 16.33 8.08
CA HIS A 81 14.33 17.77 8.28
C HIS A 81 13.96 18.55 7.02
N ARG A 82 14.39 18.09 5.83
CA ARG A 82 14.02 18.65 4.53
C ARG A 82 12.51 18.57 4.29
N MET A 83 11.88 17.46 4.64
CA MET A 83 10.44 17.20 4.48
C MET A 83 9.59 17.77 5.63
N GLY A 84 9.97 18.91 6.20
CA GLY A 84 9.19 19.60 7.22
C GLY A 84 7.94 20.31 6.70
N GLY A 85 7.24 21.00 7.61
CA GLY A 85 6.06 21.80 7.27
C GLY A 85 4.91 20.94 6.75
N LEU A 86 4.43 21.25 5.54
CA LEU A 86 3.27 20.58 4.94
C LEU A 86 3.52 19.10 4.59
N ASN A 87 4.79 18.71 4.45
CA ASN A 87 5.20 17.35 4.09
C ASN A 87 5.34 16.41 5.29
N ARG A 88 5.12 16.92 6.51
CA ARG A 88 5.20 16.15 7.75
C ARG A 88 3.84 16.08 8.42
N HIS A 89 3.33 14.87 8.56
CA HIS A 89 2.05 14.60 9.19
C HIS A 89 2.26 13.80 10.46
N SER A 90 1.58 14.19 11.53
CA SER A 90 1.62 13.48 12.81
C SER A 90 0.21 13.17 13.27
N ALA A 91 0.03 12.06 13.98
CA ALA A 91 -1.20 11.76 14.70
C ALA A 91 -0.94 10.91 15.94
N SER A 92 -1.70 11.22 17.00
CA SER A 92 -1.69 10.45 18.23
C SER A 92 -2.29 9.06 18.00
N LEU A 93 -1.69 8.08 18.69
CA LEU A 93 -2.11 6.70 18.72
C LEU A 93 -2.79 6.42 20.06
N ASN A 94 -3.95 5.76 20.02
CA ASN A 94 -4.70 5.43 21.23
C ASN A 94 -4.16 4.16 21.92
N ALA A 95 -3.30 3.40 21.23
CA ALA A 95 -2.62 2.21 21.72
C ALA A 95 -1.26 2.09 21.03
N ALA A 96 -0.32 1.40 21.66
CA ALA A 96 0.98 1.13 21.08
C ALA A 96 0.85 0.21 19.86
N VAL A 97 1.35 0.65 18.71
CA VAL A 97 1.37 -0.15 17.47
C VAL A 97 2.69 -0.92 17.41
N PRO A 98 2.67 -2.27 17.30
CA PRO A 98 3.89 -3.04 17.14
C PRO A 98 4.46 -2.88 15.73
N SER A 99 5.80 -2.90 15.61
CA SER A 99 6.48 -2.75 14.31
C SER A 99 6.02 -3.77 13.28
N ASP A 100 5.79 -5.02 13.69
CA ASP A 100 5.32 -6.09 12.79
C ASP A 100 3.96 -5.76 12.18
N ALA A 101 3.06 -5.09 12.91
CA ALA A 101 1.78 -4.66 12.36
C ALA A 101 1.97 -3.55 11.31
N VAL A 102 2.90 -2.62 11.53
CA VAL A 102 3.27 -1.61 10.52
C VAL A 102 3.82 -2.30 9.26
N LEU A 103 4.74 -3.26 9.41
CA LEU A 103 5.32 -4.01 8.29
C LEU A 103 4.30 -4.88 7.56
N SER A 104 3.27 -5.36 8.25
CA SER A 104 2.15 -6.08 7.62
C SER A 104 1.23 -5.18 6.80
N ALA A 105 1.18 -3.88 7.12
CA ALA A 105 0.29 -2.91 6.49
C ALA A 105 1.00 -2.02 5.46
N ILE A 106 2.33 -1.88 5.55
CA ILE A 106 3.15 -0.99 4.73
C ILE A 106 4.45 -1.71 4.37
N ASN A 107 4.72 -1.81 3.07
CA ASN A 107 5.94 -2.41 2.52
C ASN A 107 7.15 -1.47 2.71
N ALA A 108 7.64 -1.38 3.94
CA ALA A 108 8.74 -0.50 4.35
C ALA A 108 9.89 -1.27 4.99
N HIS A 109 11.06 -0.63 5.03
CA HIS A 109 12.22 -1.14 5.75
C HIS A 109 12.21 -0.59 7.17
N GLN A 110 12.19 -1.47 8.19
CA GLN A 110 12.39 -1.05 9.57
C GLN A 110 13.88 -0.88 9.88
N MET A 111 14.21 0.25 10.48
CA MET A 111 15.54 0.58 10.99
C MET A 111 15.64 0.31 12.49
N GLN A 112 16.87 0.14 12.99
CA GLN A 112 17.11 -0.18 14.42
C GLN A 112 16.68 0.93 15.38
N ASN A 113 16.66 2.18 14.90
CA ASN A 113 16.29 3.38 15.64
C ASN A 113 14.77 3.67 15.64
N GLY A 114 13.93 2.73 15.18
CA GLY A 114 12.47 2.85 15.21
C GLY A 114 11.86 3.65 14.05
N TYR A 115 12.67 4.00 13.03
CA TYR A 115 12.18 4.55 11.77
C TYR A 115 11.81 3.44 10.79
N PHE A 116 10.90 3.76 9.88
CA PHE A 116 10.61 2.96 8.70
C PHE A 116 10.83 3.81 7.46
N THR A 117 11.52 3.24 6.47
CA THR A 117 11.88 3.94 5.24
C THR A 117 11.35 3.20 4.03
N CYS A 118 10.68 3.94 3.16
CA CYS A 118 10.20 3.44 1.89
C CYS A 118 10.15 4.57 0.87
N GLN A 119 9.90 4.22 -0.38
CA GLN A 119 9.62 5.17 -1.44
C GLN A 119 8.46 4.68 -2.28
N THR A 120 7.78 5.56 -3.01
CA THR A 120 6.77 5.13 -3.99
C THR A 120 7.41 4.18 -5.00
N ARG A 121 6.65 3.22 -5.55
CA ARG A 121 7.18 2.27 -6.55
C ARG A 121 7.79 2.97 -7.78
N SER A 122 7.24 4.13 -8.15
CA SER A 122 7.80 5.03 -9.17
C SER A 122 9.19 5.61 -8.84
N ARG A 123 9.68 5.41 -7.62
CA ARG A 123 10.96 5.88 -7.06
C ARG A 123 11.12 7.40 -7.02
N LYS A 124 10.00 8.12 -7.01
CA LYS A 124 9.98 9.58 -7.04
C LYS A 124 9.88 10.22 -5.66
N ASP A 125 9.14 9.59 -4.76
CA ASP A 125 8.80 10.20 -3.48
C ASP A 125 9.34 9.34 -2.35
N LEU A 126 10.18 9.95 -1.52
CA LEU A 126 10.67 9.33 -0.29
C LEU A 126 9.58 9.40 0.80
N VAL A 127 9.57 8.40 1.67
CA VAL A 127 8.75 8.37 2.88
C VAL A 127 9.61 7.91 4.06
N VAL A 128 9.57 8.68 5.14
CA VAL A 128 10.14 8.33 6.45
C VAL A 128 9.01 8.32 7.47
N ILE A 129 8.80 7.17 8.09
CA ILE A 129 7.82 6.98 9.17
C ILE A 129 8.59 6.86 10.47
N ARG A 130 8.19 7.64 11.48
CA ARG A 130 8.69 7.52 12.85
C ARG A 130 7.57 7.05 13.73
N LEU A 131 7.78 5.91 14.39
CA LEU A 131 6.82 5.37 15.34
C LEU A 131 7.30 5.65 16.77
N SER A 132 6.40 6.14 17.60
CA SER A 132 6.56 6.29 19.04
C SER A 132 5.38 5.60 19.74
N SER A 133 5.45 5.43 21.06
CA SER A 133 4.43 4.68 21.82
C SER A 133 3.01 5.26 21.69
N ASP A 134 2.90 6.55 21.45
CA ASP A 134 1.67 7.35 21.49
C ASP A 134 1.47 8.20 20.23
N ASN A 135 2.36 8.10 19.24
CA ASN A 135 2.33 8.95 18.06
C ASN A 135 2.99 8.28 16.85
N VAL A 136 2.40 8.53 15.68
CA VAL A 136 3.04 8.26 14.39
C VAL A 136 3.32 9.59 13.70
N GLU A 137 4.54 9.74 13.17
CA GLU A 137 4.92 10.84 12.30
C GLU A 137 5.32 10.27 10.93
N VAL A 138 4.84 10.86 9.85
CA VAL A 138 5.19 10.50 8.47
C VAL A 138 5.65 11.75 7.74
N SER A 139 6.90 11.73 7.28
CA SER A 139 7.49 12.71 6.39
C SER A 139 7.56 12.15 4.98
N SER A 140 7.03 12.86 3.99
CA SER A 140 7.10 12.44 2.59
C SER A 140 7.26 13.60 1.62
N ASP A 141 7.95 13.38 0.50
CA ASP A 141 7.99 14.33 -0.62
C ASP A 141 6.60 14.62 -1.19
N ASN A 142 5.67 13.68 -1.03
CA ASN A 142 4.27 13.83 -1.40
C ASN A 142 3.40 13.89 -0.13
N ALA A 143 3.03 15.11 0.28
CA ALA A 143 2.21 15.34 1.48
C ALA A 143 0.91 14.52 1.49
N VAL A 144 0.19 14.46 0.37
CA VAL A 144 -1.08 13.71 0.29
C VAL A 144 -0.83 12.23 0.58
N PHE A 145 0.20 11.66 -0.04
CA PHE A 145 0.57 10.28 0.17
C PHE A 145 1.06 10.01 1.60
N GLY A 146 1.88 10.90 2.15
CA GLY A 146 2.32 10.85 3.55
C GLY A 146 1.14 10.87 4.53
N LYS A 147 0.12 11.70 4.28
CA LYS A 147 -1.11 11.76 5.08
C LYS A 147 -1.89 10.44 5.00
N MET A 148 -1.97 9.82 3.83
CA MET A 148 -2.64 8.52 3.64
C MET A 148 -1.94 7.41 4.43
N LEU A 149 -0.61 7.31 4.36
CA LEU A 149 0.15 6.33 5.12
C LEU A 149 0.04 6.56 6.64
N MET A 150 0.13 7.80 7.08
CA MET A 150 -0.06 8.16 8.49
C MET A 150 -1.43 7.71 8.99
N THR A 151 -2.50 7.99 8.22
CA THR A 151 -3.86 7.56 8.53
C THR A 151 -3.97 6.03 8.58
N ARG A 152 -3.26 5.32 7.69
CA ARG A 152 -3.23 3.85 7.72
C ARG A 152 -2.60 3.33 9.00
N VAL A 153 -1.44 3.85 9.42
CA VAL A 153 -0.80 3.44 10.69
C VAL A 153 -1.67 3.78 11.89
N GLN A 154 -2.31 4.95 11.89
CA GLN A 154 -3.24 5.33 12.95
C GLN A 154 -4.44 4.37 13.03
N GLY A 155 -4.94 3.89 11.89
CA GLY A 155 -6.00 2.89 11.81
C GLY A 155 -5.63 1.56 12.49
N ILE A 156 -4.36 1.14 12.39
CA ILE A 156 -3.87 -0.10 13.05
C ILE A 156 -4.08 -0.04 14.57
N ALA A 157 -3.93 1.14 15.19
CA ALA A 157 -4.13 1.30 16.63
C ALA A 157 -5.60 1.21 17.08
N GLN A 158 -6.54 1.14 16.13
CA GLN A 158 -7.99 1.03 16.34
C GLN A 158 -8.52 -0.38 15.95
N GLU A 159 -7.63 -1.17 15.33
CA GLU A 159 -7.63 -2.62 15.03
C GLU A 159 -8.06 -3.52 16.19
#